data_AF-A0A7X6TTK4-F1
#
_entry.id   AF-A0A7X6TTK4-F1
#
_cell.length_a   1.000
_cell.length_b   1.000
_cell.length_c   1.000
_cell.angle_alpha   90.00
_cell.angle_beta   90.00
_cell.angle_gamma   90.00
#
_symmetry.space_group_name_H-M   'P 1'
#
loop_
_entity.id
_entity.type
_entity.pdbx_description
1 polymer ?
#
loop_
_entity_poly.entity_id
_entity_poly.type
_entity_poly.pdbx_seq_one_letter_code
_entity_poly.pdbx_strand_id
1 'polypeptide(L)'
;MKKKKKSNTPRHKRLNRVSRLHAAKHWIPKYKGNNIVKGYSIHFGVDKLCAVNELTLIGVKVEEGYIKQLKAAMLHRQKSAEKKNKEKEDKMLLEKYLDDEFNYYTCEYLGLDLDSEVEVDFLDDEIPF
;
A
#
# COMPACT_ATOMS: atom_id res chain seq x y z
N MET A 1 -11.77 29.39 -20.56
CA MET A 1 -11.63 28.72 -19.23
C MET A 1 -11.73 27.21 -19.41
N LYS A 2 -10.69 26.43 -19.06
CA LYS A 2 -10.74 24.95 -19.16
C LYS A 2 -11.64 24.37 -18.06
N LYS A 3 -12.66 23.59 -18.42
CA LYS A 3 -13.53 22.88 -17.45
C LYS A 3 -12.71 21.82 -16.70
N LYS A 4 -12.77 21.81 -15.36
CA LYS A 4 -12.14 20.76 -14.54
C LYS A 4 -12.80 19.40 -14.81
N LYS A 5 -11.98 18.37 -15.06
CA LYS A 5 -12.44 16.98 -15.23
C LYS A 5 -13.13 16.51 -13.95
N LYS A 6 -14.30 15.88 -14.08
CA LYS A 6 -15.00 15.27 -12.95
C LYS A 6 -14.18 14.05 -12.47
N SER A 7 -13.99 13.95 -11.17
CA SER A 7 -13.35 12.78 -10.54
C SER A 7 -14.25 11.56 -10.68
N ASN A 8 -13.64 10.41 -11.03
CA ASN A 8 -14.34 9.12 -11.13
C ASN A 8 -14.65 8.51 -9.74
N THR A 9 -14.16 9.12 -8.66
CA THR A 9 -14.38 8.62 -7.31
C THR A 9 -15.77 9.04 -6.82
N PRO A 10 -16.59 8.11 -6.31
CA PRO A 10 -17.91 8.43 -5.77
C PRO A 10 -17.85 9.52 -4.69
N ARG A 11 -18.81 10.46 -4.71
CA ARG A 11 -18.83 11.63 -3.81
C ARG A 11 -18.74 11.25 -2.34
N HIS A 12 -19.44 10.20 -1.93
CA HIS A 12 -19.51 9.75 -0.54
C HIS A 12 -18.16 9.26 0.02
N LYS A 13 -17.24 8.80 -0.84
CA LYS A 13 -15.87 8.40 -0.45
C LYS A 13 -14.90 9.57 -0.29
N ARG A 14 -15.29 10.76 -0.77
CA ARG A 14 -14.46 11.98 -0.75
C ARG A 14 -14.87 12.96 0.34
N LEU A 15 -15.80 12.56 1.21
CA LEU A 15 -16.32 13.41 2.27
C LEU A 15 -15.28 13.57 3.37
N ASN A 16 -15.17 14.79 3.90
CA ASN A 16 -14.44 15.03 5.14
C ASN A 16 -15.17 14.39 6.34
N ARG A 17 -14.48 14.26 7.48
CA ARG A 17 -15.01 13.60 8.69
C ARG A 17 -16.36 14.17 9.13
N VAL A 18 -16.50 15.50 9.20
CA VAL A 18 -17.75 16.16 9.63
C VAL A 18 -18.91 15.82 8.69
N SER A 19 -18.67 15.89 7.37
CA SER A 19 -19.68 15.54 6.37
C SER A 19 -20.06 14.06 6.42
N ARG A 20 -19.09 13.17 6.72
CA ARG A 20 -19.37 11.74 6.92
C ARG A 20 -20.26 11.52 8.13
N LEU A 21 -19.96 12.13 9.28
CA LEU A 21 -20.79 12.01 10.48
C LEU A 21 -22.22 12.48 10.24
N HIS A 22 -22.41 13.57 9.49
CA HIS A 22 -23.74 14.05 9.12
C HIS A 22 -24.45 13.07 8.15
N ALA A 23 -23.76 12.63 7.08
CA ALA A 23 -24.32 11.70 6.12
C ALA A 23 -24.65 10.33 6.74
N ALA A 24 -23.83 9.89 7.70
CA ALA A 24 -23.98 8.64 8.42
C ALA A 24 -25.31 8.54 9.16
N LYS A 25 -25.79 9.64 9.76
CA LYS A 25 -27.11 9.68 10.43
C LYS A 25 -28.25 9.24 9.50
N HIS A 26 -28.18 9.59 8.22
CA HIS A 26 -29.17 9.20 7.21
C HIS A 26 -28.87 7.85 6.56
N TRP A 27 -27.61 7.41 6.57
CA TRP A 27 -27.17 6.17 5.97
C TRP A 27 -27.43 4.95 6.86
N ILE A 28 -27.17 5.07 8.17
CA ILE A 28 -27.37 4.01 9.18
C ILE A 28 -28.78 3.38 9.11
N PRO A 29 -29.90 4.14 9.12
CA PRO A 29 -31.23 3.54 9.07
C PRO A 29 -31.55 2.85 7.73
N LYS A 30 -30.82 3.17 6.66
CA LYS A 30 -30.97 2.53 5.34
C LYS A 30 -30.10 1.29 5.18
N TYR A 31 -29.16 1.08 6.09
CA TYR A 31 -28.22 -0.03 6.01
C TYR A 31 -28.89 -1.34 6.44
N LYS A 32 -28.89 -2.33 5.54
CA LYS A 32 -29.51 -3.65 5.75
C LYS A 32 -28.50 -4.78 5.96
N GLY A 33 -27.20 -4.46 6.04
CA GLY A 33 -26.15 -5.49 6.15
C GLY A 33 -25.89 -5.92 7.60
N ASN A 34 -25.33 -7.12 7.78
CA ASN A 34 -25.10 -7.68 9.12
C ASN A 34 -24.00 -6.93 9.90
N ASN A 35 -22.95 -6.46 9.21
CA ASN A 35 -21.80 -5.81 9.86
C ASN A 35 -21.76 -4.33 9.50
N ILE A 36 -22.26 -3.48 10.40
CA ILE A 36 -22.33 -2.02 10.19
C ILE A 36 -20.95 -1.38 10.02
N VAL A 37 -19.93 -1.86 10.74
CA VAL A 37 -18.56 -1.35 10.65
C VAL A 37 -17.98 -1.60 9.26
N LYS A 38 -18.17 -2.82 8.73
CA LYS A 38 -17.74 -3.19 7.37
C LYS A 38 -18.48 -2.38 6.31
N GLY A 39 -19.81 -2.24 6.45
CA GLY A 39 -20.63 -1.44 5.55
C GLY A 39 -20.20 0.03 5.53
N TYR A 40 -19.95 0.60 6.70
CA TYR A 40 -19.53 1.98 6.86
C TYR A 40 -18.17 2.23 6.22
N SER A 41 -17.20 1.35 6.51
CA SER A 41 -15.85 1.39 5.93
C SER A 41 -15.88 1.38 4.40
N ILE A 42 -16.69 0.51 3.79
CA ILE A 42 -16.80 0.41 2.32
C ILE A 42 -17.54 1.63 1.74
N HIS A 43 -18.63 2.05 2.38
CA HIS A 43 -19.43 3.17 1.90
C HIS A 43 -18.61 4.46 1.94
N PHE A 44 -18.00 4.80 3.07
CA PHE A 44 -17.26 6.06 3.20
C PHE A 44 -15.78 5.98 2.82
N GLY A 45 -15.25 4.80 2.53
CA GLY A 45 -13.85 4.61 2.15
C GLY A 45 -12.88 4.86 3.31
N VAL A 46 -13.27 4.47 4.53
CA VAL A 46 -12.46 4.65 5.76
C VAL A 46 -12.00 3.31 6.31
N ASP A 47 -10.94 3.31 7.12
CA ASP A 47 -10.50 2.12 7.83
C ASP A 47 -11.55 1.64 8.85
N LYS A 48 -11.55 0.34 9.14
CA LYS A 48 -12.52 -0.27 10.06
C LYS A 48 -12.43 0.33 11.48
N LEU A 49 -11.24 0.66 11.97
CA LEU A 49 -11.08 1.33 13.26
C LEU A 49 -11.60 2.77 13.25
N CYS A 50 -11.43 3.48 12.14
CA CYS A 50 -12.00 4.82 11.95
C CYS A 50 -13.53 4.75 11.91
N ALA A 51 -14.08 3.75 11.20
CA ALA A 51 -15.51 3.47 11.18
C ALA A 51 -16.05 3.19 12.59
N VAL A 52 -15.36 2.38 13.40
CA VAL A 52 -15.74 2.14 14.80
C VAL A 52 -15.82 3.46 15.57
N ASN A 53 -14.77 4.28 15.54
CA ASN A 53 -14.76 5.56 16.27
C ASN A 53 -15.90 6.49 15.82
N GLU A 54 -16.13 6.62 14.51
CA GLU A 54 -17.20 7.46 13.97
C GLU A 54 -18.60 6.92 14.32
N LEU A 55 -18.79 5.60 14.30
CA LEU A 55 -20.04 4.94 14.69
C LEU A 55 -20.32 5.11 16.20
N THR A 56 -19.31 4.98 17.05
CA THR A 56 -19.43 5.24 18.50
C THR A 56 -19.85 6.67 18.77
N LEU A 57 -19.30 7.65 18.04
CA LEU A 57 -19.70 9.07 18.16
C LEU A 57 -21.15 9.32 17.75
N ILE A 58 -21.70 8.52 16.86
CA ILE A 58 -23.12 8.59 16.45
C ILE A 58 -24.03 7.86 17.44
N GLY A 59 -23.46 7.09 18.38
CA GLY A 59 -24.19 6.32 19.39
C GLY A 59 -24.45 4.86 19.03
N VAL A 60 -23.79 4.33 17.98
CA VAL A 60 -23.87 2.92 17.62
C VAL A 60 -22.96 2.11 18.53
N LYS A 61 -23.53 1.15 19.27
CA LYS A 61 -22.75 0.23 20.10
C LYS A 61 -22.04 -0.80 19.21
N VAL A 62 -20.72 -0.91 19.38
CA VAL A 62 -19.89 -1.94 18.74
C VAL A 62 -19.31 -2.82 19.83
N GLU A 63 -19.34 -4.14 19.63
CA GLU A 63 -18.82 -5.12 20.57
C GLU A 63 -17.31 -4.94 20.80
N GLU A 64 -16.88 -4.92 22.06
CA GLU A 64 -15.47 -4.70 22.41
C GLU A 64 -14.56 -5.83 21.92
N GLY A 65 -15.05 -7.08 21.92
CA GLY A 65 -14.34 -8.23 21.37
C GLY A 65 -14.00 -8.05 19.88
N TYR A 66 -14.96 -7.53 19.11
CA TYR A 66 -14.75 -7.21 17.70
C TYR A 66 -13.73 -6.07 17.51
N ILE A 67 -13.74 -5.04 18.37
CA ILE A 67 -12.74 -3.96 18.33
C ILE A 67 -11.34 -4.51 18.58
N LYS A 68 -11.18 -5.40 19.56
CA LYS A 68 -9.88 -6.06 19.87
C LYS A 68 -9.37 -6.86 18.67
N GLN A 69 -10.24 -7.65 18.02
CA GLN A 69 -9.89 -8.38 16.80
C GLN A 69 -9.44 -7.45 15.67
N LEU A 70 -10.13 -6.32 15.47
CA LEU A 70 -9.75 -5.33 14.45
C LEU A 70 -8.37 -4.72 14.72
N LYS A 71 -8.06 -4.40 15.98
CA LYS A 71 -6.74 -3.88 16.38
C LYS A 71 -5.64 -4.92 16.14
N ALA A 72 -5.86 -6.16 16.55
CA ALA A 72 -4.91 -7.25 16.32
C ALA A 72 -4.65 -7.47 14.81
N ALA A 73 -5.69 -7.48 13.99
CA ALA A 73 -5.57 -7.61 12.55
C ALA A 73 -4.80 -6.45 11.90
N MET A 74 -5.00 -5.21 12.37
CA MET A 74 -4.24 -4.05 11.92
C MET A 74 -2.75 -4.20 12.24
N LEU A 75 -2.41 -4.55 13.49
CA LEU A 75 -1.03 -4.74 13.93
C LEU A 75 -0.35 -5.87 13.14
N HIS A 76 -1.04 -6.98 12.92
CA HIS A 76 -0.53 -8.09 12.11
C HIS A 76 -0.24 -7.66 10.66
N ARG A 77 -1.16 -6.89 10.06
CA ARG A 77 -0.97 -6.34 8.71
C ARG A 77 0.23 -5.41 8.63
N GLN A 78 0.41 -4.53 9.62
CA GLN A 78 1.56 -3.63 9.69
C GLN A 78 2.87 -4.40 9.78
N LYS A 79 2.98 -5.34 10.72
CA LYS A 79 4.18 -6.19 10.87
C LYS A 79 4.50 -6.98 9.60
N SER A 80 3.48 -7.55 8.95
CA SER A 80 3.69 -8.28 7.70
C SER A 80 4.16 -7.38 6.55
N ALA A 81 3.62 -6.16 6.45
CA ALA A 81 4.06 -5.19 5.45
C ALA A 81 5.50 -4.72 5.70
N GLU A 82 5.85 -4.43 6.95
CA GLU A 82 7.20 -4.05 7.37
C GLU A 82 8.21 -5.16 7.05
N LYS A 83 7.89 -6.42 7.39
CA LYS A 83 8.75 -7.57 7.06
C LYS A 83 8.98 -7.68 5.55
N LYS A 84 7.93 -7.54 4.75
CA LYS A 84 8.05 -7.60 3.28
C LYS A 84 8.85 -6.45 2.69
N ASN A 85 8.75 -5.25 3.26
CA ASN A 85 9.56 -4.12 2.83
C ASN A 85 11.03 -4.37 3.17
N LYS A 86 11.31 -4.83 4.40
CA LYS A 86 12.67 -5.18 4.81
C LYS A 86 13.27 -6.28 3.94
N GLU A 87 12.54 -7.36 3.66
CA GLU A 87 13.01 -8.44 2.76
C GLU A 87 13.33 -7.93 1.35
N LYS A 88 12.58 -6.94 0.85
CA LYS A 88 12.87 -6.30 -0.45
C LYS A 88 14.11 -5.42 -0.38
N GLU A 89 14.27 -4.63 0.67
CA GLU A 89 15.43 -3.79 0.90
C GLU A 89 16.70 -4.63 1.04
N ASP A 90 16.66 -5.68 1.85
CA ASP A 90 17.77 -6.63 2.04
C ASP A 90 18.13 -7.31 0.70
N LYS A 91 17.12 -7.70 -0.10
CA LYS A 91 17.36 -8.28 -1.43
C LYS A 91 18.01 -7.27 -2.38
N MET A 92 17.51 -6.03 -2.45
CA MET A 92 18.10 -4.98 -3.30
C MET A 92 19.53 -4.65 -2.87
N LEU A 93 19.81 -4.67 -1.56
CA LEU A 93 21.15 -4.42 -1.03
C LEU A 93 22.11 -5.57 -1.36
N LEU A 94 21.65 -6.82 -1.27
CA LEU A 94 22.43 -7.99 -1.66
C LEU A 94 22.71 -8.00 -3.17
N GLU A 95 21.72 -7.70 -3.99
CA GLU A 95 21.87 -7.61 -5.46
C GLU A 95 22.91 -6.55 -5.82
N LYS A 96 22.83 -5.36 -5.23
CA LYS A 96 23.85 -4.31 -5.40
C LYS A 96 25.25 -4.77 -4.96
N TYR A 97 25.37 -5.44 -3.81
CA TYR A 97 26.66 -5.93 -3.32
C TYR A 97 27.29 -6.94 -4.28
N LEU A 98 26.48 -7.86 -4.84
CA LEU A 98 26.94 -8.85 -5.80
C LEU A 98 27.34 -8.20 -7.13
N ASP A 99 26.60 -7.19 -7.59
CA ASP A 99 26.96 -6.41 -8.79
C ASP A 99 28.29 -5.67 -8.60
N ASP A 100 28.46 -5.00 -7.45
CA ASP A 100 29.69 -4.28 -7.10
C ASP A 100 30.90 -5.27 -7.00
N GLU A 101 30.69 -6.45 -6.38
CA GLU A 101 31.71 -7.51 -6.26
C GLU A 101 32.08 -8.11 -7.63
N PHE A 102 31.09 -8.45 -8.46
CA PHE A 102 31.30 -8.96 -9.81
C PHE A 102 32.05 -7.94 -10.69
N ASN A 103 31.70 -6.66 -10.58
CA ASN A 103 32.37 -5.59 -11.30
C ASN A 103 33.84 -5.46 -10.88
N TYR A 104 34.13 -5.52 -9.58
CA TYR A 104 35.51 -5.50 -9.06
C TYR A 104 36.39 -6.61 -9.65
N TYR A 105 35.93 -7.87 -9.60
CA TYR A 105 36.67 -9.00 -10.17
C TYR A 105 36.81 -8.92 -11.69
N THR A 106 35.81 -8.39 -12.39
CA THR A 106 35.84 -8.21 -13.85
C THR A 106 36.90 -7.17 -14.24
N CYS A 107 36.95 -6.03 -13.55
CA CYS A 107 37.96 -5.01 -13.78
C CYS A 107 39.37 -5.51 -13.47
N GLU A 108 39.57 -6.26 -12.39
CA GLU A 108 40.87 -6.85 -12.03
C GLU A 108 41.38 -7.83 -13.09
N TYR A 109 40.53 -8.75 -13.58
CA TYR A 109 40.91 -9.72 -14.59
C TYR A 109 41.23 -9.10 -15.96
N LEU A 110 40.49 -8.05 -16.34
CA LEU A 110 40.68 -7.36 -17.62
C LEU A 110 41.75 -6.24 -17.55
N GLY A 111 42.28 -5.93 -16.37
CA GLY A 111 43.24 -4.84 -16.16
C GLY A 111 42.67 -3.46 -16.48
N LEU A 112 41.35 -3.28 -16.29
CA LEU A 112 40.65 -2.02 -16.52
C LEU A 112 40.56 -1.20 -15.24
N ASP A 113 40.61 0.12 -15.36
CA ASP A 113 40.37 1.03 -14.23
C ASP A 113 38.87 0.97 -13.84
N LEU A 114 38.63 0.85 -12.53
CA LEU A 114 37.31 0.69 -11.88
C LEU A 114 36.25 1.77 -12.22
N ASP A 115 36.67 2.90 -12.79
CA ASP A 115 35.82 4.03 -13.17
C ASP A 115 35.50 4.10 -14.68
N SER A 116 35.92 3.11 -15.48
CA SER A 116 35.54 3.04 -16.90
C SER A 116 34.16 2.38 -17.06
N GLU A 117 33.18 3.12 -17.59
CA GLU A 117 31.92 2.51 -18.05
C GLU A 117 32.25 1.54 -19.20
N VAL A 118 32.30 0.24 -18.90
CA VAL A 118 32.50 -0.78 -19.92
C VAL A 118 31.18 -0.94 -20.67
N GLU A 119 31.09 -0.32 -21.85
CA GLU A 119 30.05 -0.61 -22.83
C GLU A 119 30.33 -2.04 -23.36
N VAL A 120 29.69 -3.03 -22.75
CA VAL A 120 29.72 -4.41 -23.22
C VAL A 120 28.88 -4.49 -24.48
N ASP A 121 29.52 -4.29 -25.63
CA ASP A 121 28.97 -4.65 -26.93
C ASP A 121 28.73 -6.16 -26.94
N PHE A 122 27.47 -6.56 -26.85
CA PHE A 122 27.02 -7.91 -27.19
C PHE A 122 27.38 -8.12 -28.66
N LEU A 123 28.51 -8.78 -28.92
CA LEU A 123 28.80 -9.34 -30.23
C LEU A 123 27.67 -10.32 -30.55
N ASP A 124 26.84 -9.93 -31.51
CA ASP A 124 25.90 -10.80 -32.22
C ASP A 124 26.71 -11.89 -32.95
N ASP A 125 27.21 -12.88 -32.21
CA ASP A 125 27.76 -14.08 -32.81
C ASP A 125 26.60 -14.85 -33.46
N GLU A 126 26.60 -14.77 -34.79
CA GLU A 126 25.75 -15.54 -35.69
C GLU A 126 25.60 -16.99 -35.18
N ILE A 127 24.37 -17.35 -34.81
CA ILE A 127 23.97 -18.74 -34.63
C ILE A 127 24.04 -19.40 -36.03
N PRO A 128 24.96 -20.36 -36.28
CA PRO A 128 24.97 -21.05 -37.56
C PRO A 128 23.75 -21.97 -37.61
N PHE A 129 23.02 -21.89 -38.72
CA PHE A 129 21.84 -22.71 -39.05
C PHE A 129 22.16 -24.22 -39.12
#